data_AF-A0A0Q6YKV7-F1
#
_entry.id   AF-A0A0Q6YKV7-F1
#
_cell.length_a   1.000
_cell.length_b   1.000
_cell.length_c   1.000
_cell.angle_alpha   90.00
_cell.angle_beta   90.00
_cell.angle_gamma   90.00
#
_symmetry.space_group_name_H-M   'P 1'
#
loop_
_entity.id
_entity.type
_entity.pdbx_description
1 polymer ?
#
loop_
_entity_poly.entity_id
_entity_poly.type
_entity_poly.pdbx_seq_one_letter_code
_entity_poly.pdbx_strand_id
1 'polypeptide(L)'
;MNMIQEKFASLFSNYEVTTQPRPDGGILLTLRNSDGKLFKRTISYAQLHAGDQLSWAISAIRRDLAEQASELPQITLLQSQHRFALPTYHSA
;
A
#
# COMPACT_ATOMS: atom_id res chain seq x y z
N MET A 1 -21.12 16.30 0.97
CA MET A 1 -19.90 15.64 0.47
C MET A 1 -19.03 15.31 1.68
N ASN A 2 -18.50 14.10 1.80
CA ASN A 2 -17.66 13.71 2.94
C ASN A 2 -16.22 14.21 2.70
N MET A 3 -15.75 15.19 3.49
CA MET A 3 -14.41 15.80 3.34
C MET A 3 -13.28 14.76 3.31
N ILE A 4 -13.43 13.67 4.06
CA ILE A 4 -12.45 12.58 4.10
C ILE A 4 -12.41 11.85 2.76
N GLN A 5 -13.57 11.57 2.17
CA GLN A 5 -13.67 10.94 0.86
C GLN A 5 -13.06 11.82 -0.23
N GLU A 6 -13.34 13.13 -0.22
CA GLU A 6 -12.76 14.08 -1.18
C GLU A 6 -11.23 14.13 -1.08
N LYS A 7 -10.69 14.13 0.14
CA LYS A 7 -9.24 14.08 0.38
C LYS A 7 -8.63 12.82 -0.23
N PHE A 8 -9.21 11.65 0.03
CA PHE A 8 -8.70 10.40 -0.56
C PHE A 8 -8.89 10.34 -2.07
N ALA A 9 -9.99 10.87 -2.60
CA ALA A 9 -10.23 10.98 -4.04
C ALA A 9 -9.17 11.86 -4.73
N SER A 10 -8.75 12.96 -4.10
CA SER A 10 -7.67 13.80 -4.61
C SER A 10 -6.31 13.08 -4.60
N LEU A 11 -6.02 12.28 -3.56
CA LEU A 11 -4.76 11.56 -3.43
C LEU A 11 -4.64 10.34 -4.36
N PHE A 12 -5.77 9.71 -4.67
CA PHE A 12 -5.89 8.49 -5.48
C PHE A 12 -6.76 8.73 -6.72
N SER A 13 -6.44 9.77 -7.50
CA SER A 13 -7.26 10.25 -8.63
C SER A 13 -7.55 9.21 -9.73
N ASN A 14 -6.74 8.14 -9.82
CA ASN A 14 -6.92 7.07 -10.79
C ASN A 14 -7.92 5.99 -10.33
N TYR A 15 -8.50 6.16 -9.14
CA TYR A 15 -9.41 5.20 -8.53
C TYR A 15 -10.75 5.86 -8.23
N GLU A 16 -11.83 5.12 -8.37
CA GLU A 16 -13.11 5.48 -7.77
C GLU A 16 -13.01 5.22 -6.27
N VAL A 17 -13.18 6.29 -5.47
CA VAL A 17 -12.97 6.27 -4.02
C VAL A 17 -14.31 6.31 -3.28
N THR A 18 -14.55 5.33 -2.41
CA THR A 18 -15.68 5.31 -1.49
C THR A 18 -15.21 5.10 -0.06
N THR A 19 -15.87 5.75 0.89
CA THR A 19 -15.58 5.62 2.32
C THR A 19 -16.83 5.22 3.07
N GLN A 20 -16.72 4.22 3.94
CA GLN A 20 -17.81 3.84 4.85
C GLN A 20 -17.38 4.10 6.30
N PRO A 21 -18.16 4.84 7.10
CA PRO A 21 -17.85 5.04 8.51
C PRO A 21 -17.98 3.72 9.28
N ARG A 22 -17.14 3.55 10.30
CA ARG A 22 -17.19 2.42 11.22
C ARG A 22 -17.61 2.86 12.63
N PRO A 23 -18.18 1.96 13.45
CA PRO A 23 -18.61 2.28 14.82
C PRO A 23 -17.50 2.76 15.75
N ASP A 24 -16.23 2.40 15.45
CA ASP A 24 -15.05 2.80 16.20
C ASP A 24 -14.50 4.18 15.81
N GLY A 25 -15.24 4.94 14.99
CA GLY A 25 -14.81 6.25 14.48
C GLY A 25 -13.76 6.16 13.35
N GLY A 26 -13.38 4.95 12.94
CA GLY A 26 -12.57 4.73 11.76
C GLY A 26 -13.40 4.74 10.47
N ILE A 27 -12.74 4.43 9.35
CA ILE A 27 -13.39 4.22 8.06
C ILE A 27 -12.91 2.94 7.39
N LEU A 28 -13.78 2.38 6.55
CA LEU A 28 -13.40 1.45 5.50
C LEU A 28 -13.24 2.25 4.19
N LEU A 29 -12.01 2.36 3.72
CA LEU A 29 -11.67 2.94 2.42
C LEU A 29 -11.77 1.83 1.36
N THR A 30 -12.51 2.09 0.29
CA THR A 30 -12.54 1.23 -0.89
C THR A 30 -12.08 2.03 -2.10
N LEU A 31 -11.08 1.50 -2.80
CA LEU A 31 -10.52 2.04 -4.05
C LEU A 31 -10.84 1.06 -5.17
N ARG A 32 -11.47 1.52 -6.25
CA ARG A 32 -11.73 0.72 -7.44
C ARG A 32 -10.93 1.23 -8.62
N ASN A 33 -10.16 0.36 -9.26
CA ASN A 33 -9.40 0.74 -10.46
C ASN A 33 -10.27 0.70 -11.72
N SER A 34 -9.73 1.15 -12.86
CA SER A 34 -10.40 1.11 -14.16
C SER A 34 -10.81 -0.29 -14.62
N ASP A 35 -10.04 -1.32 -14.23
CA ASP A 35 -10.34 -2.73 -14.54
C ASP A 35 -11.41 -3.35 -13.63
N GLY A 36 -11.95 -2.56 -12.70
CA GLY A 36 -12.96 -3.01 -11.73
C GLY A 36 -12.41 -3.79 -10.53
N LYS A 37 -11.10 -3.94 -10.38
CA LYS A 37 -10.47 -4.51 -9.17
C LYS A 37 -10.71 -3.59 -7.98
N LEU A 38 -11.10 -4.20 -6.87
CA LEU A 38 -11.39 -3.51 -5.61
C LEU A 38 -10.24 -3.73 -4.62
N PHE A 39 -9.71 -2.64 -4.10
CA PHE A 39 -8.81 -2.62 -2.95
C PHE A 39 -9.56 -2.04 -1.75
N LYS A 40 -9.50 -2.73 -0.61
CA LYS A 40 -10.18 -2.31 0.63
C LYS A 40 -9.16 -2.19 1.75
N ARG A 41 -9.21 -1.07 2.48
CA ARG A 41 -8.34 -0.83 3.63
C ARG A 41 -9.12 -0.21 4.78
N THR A 42 -8.89 -0.72 5.97
CA THR A 42 -9.38 -0.13 7.21
C THR A 42 -8.43 0.97 7.68
N ILE A 43 -8.98 2.12 8.06
CA ILE A 43 -8.23 3.24 8.63
C ILE A 43 -8.84 3.56 9.98
N SER A 44 -8.04 3.49 11.03
CA SER A 44 -8.51 3.70 12.40
C SER A 44 -8.78 5.18 12.67
N TYR A 45 -9.55 5.46 13.73
CA TYR A 45 -9.77 6.83 14.21
C TYR A 45 -8.45 7.56 14.46
N ALA A 46 -7.47 6.92 15.11
CA ALA A 46 -6.16 7.50 15.39
C ALA A 46 -5.40 7.89 14.10
N GLN A 47 -5.45 7.03 13.08
CA GLN A 47 -4.83 7.31 11.78
C GLN A 47 -5.52 8.45 11.02
N LEU A 48 -6.82 8.66 11.21
CA LEU A 48 -7.54 9.76 10.57
C LEU A 48 -7.26 11.12 11.22
N HIS A 49 -7.02 11.14 12.54
CA HIS A 49 -6.96 12.37 13.33
C HIS A 49 -5.55 12.78 13.75
N ALA A 50 -4.53 11.94 13.53
CA ALA A 50 -3.12 12.29 13.72
C ALA A 50 -2.41 12.46 12.37
N GLY A 51 -1.91 13.66 12.08
CA GLY A 51 -1.33 14.02 10.77
C GLY A 51 -0.20 13.10 10.30
N ASP A 52 0.71 12.72 11.21
CA ASP A 52 1.81 11.80 10.90
C ASP A 52 1.30 10.39 10.59
N GLN A 53 0.36 9.89 11.41
CA GLN A 53 -0.23 8.57 11.20
C GLN A 53 -1.04 8.50 9.91
N LEU A 54 -1.73 9.59 9.55
CA LEU A 54 -2.45 9.68 8.28
C LEU A 54 -1.48 9.61 7.09
N SER A 55 -0.37 10.35 7.19
CA SER A 55 0.68 10.34 6.16
C SER A 55 1.28 8.96 5.99
N TRP A 56 1.58 8.25 7.09
CA TRP A 56 2.05 6.87 7.05
C TRP A 56 1.01 5.91 6.47
N ALA A 57 -0.27 6.07 6.82
CA ALA A 57 -1.35 5.25 6.27
C ALA A 57 -1.48 5.44 4.76
N ILE A 58 -1.40 6.69 4.27
CA ILE A 58 -1.41 6.99 2.83
C ILE A 58 -0.20 6.36 2.14
N SER A 59 1.00 6.49 2.71
CA SER A 59 2.20 5.86 2.15
C SER A 59 2.11 4.34 2.12
N ALA A 60 1.54 3.71 3.14
CA ALA A 60 1.31 2.27 3.16
C ALA A 60 0.32 1.86 2.06
N ILE A 61 -0.80 2.55 1.92
CA ILE A 61 -1.79 2.28 0.86
C ILE A 61 -1.14 2.40 -0.52
N ARG A 62 -0.31 3.41 -0.76
CA ARG A 62 0.42 3.55 -2.04
C ARG A 62 1.34 2.36 -2.32
N ARG A 63 2.03 1.84 -1.31
CA ARG A 63 2.88 0.66 -1.45
C ARG A 63 2.06 -0.59 -1.75
N ASP A 64 1.00 -0.82 -0.98
CA ASP A 64 0.12 -1.98 -1.17
C ASP A 64 -0.49 -1.99 -2.59
N LEU A 65 -0.89 -0.82 -3.11
CA LEU A 65 -1.39 -0.69 -4.49
C LEU A 65 -0.32 -0.96 -5.55
N ALA A 66 0.92 -0.53 -5.32
CA ALA A 66 2.05 -0.80 -6.21
C ALA A 66 2.44 -2.27 -6.21
N GLU A 67 2.42 -2.94 -5.06
CA GLU A 67 2.64 -4.39 -4.96
C GLU A 67 1.55 -5.19 -5.68
N GLN A 68 0.29 -4.75 -5.63
CA GLN A 68 -0.79 -5.40 -6.40
C GLN A 68 -0.69 -5.18 -7.91
N ALA A 69 -0.09 -4.07 -8.34
CA ALA A 69 0.15 -3.78 -9.76
C ALA A 69 1.44 -4.45 -10.28
N SER A 70 2.41 -4.66 -9.40
CA SER A 70 3.66 -5.33 -9.73
C SER A 70 3.45 -6.84 -9.71
N GLU A 71 3.23 -7.43 -10.89
CA GLU A 71 3.66 -8.80 -11.10
C GLU A 71 5.15 -8.85 -10.76
N LEU A 72 5.50 -9.47 -9.63
CA LEU A 72 6.90 -9.68 -9.26
C LEU A 72 7.63 -10.22 -10.49
N PRO A 73 8.70 -9.59 -10.99
CA PRO A 73 9.49 -10.21 -12.05
C PRO A 73 9.89 -11.58 -11.52
N GLN A 74 9.57 -12.63 -12.28
CA GLN A 74 9.88 -13.99 -11.87
C GLN A 74 11.37 -14.03 -11.45
N ILE A 75 11.62 -14.40 -10.18
CA ILE A 75 12.95 -14.52 -9.57
C ILE A 75 13.83 -15.53 -10.34
N THR A 76 13.28 -16.22 -11.34
CA THR A 76 13.97 -17.07 -12.30
C THR A 76 15.13 -16.38 -13.04
N LEU A 77 15.16 -15.04 -13.15
CA LEU A 77 16.30 -14.31 -13.74
C LEU A 77 17.40 -13.92 -12.73
N LEU A 78 17.18 -14.09 -11.42
CA LEU A 78 18.12 -13.72 -10.36
C LEU A 78 18.95 -14.91 -9.84
N GLN A 79 18.66 -16.15 -10.28
CA GLN A 79 19.39 -17.35 -9.84
C GLN A 79 20.80 -17.50 -10.45
N SER A 80 21.17 -16.70 -11.45
CA SER A 80 22.52 -16.75 -12.04
C SER A 80 23.62 -16.10 -11.18
N GLN A 81 23.25 -15.36 -10.13
CA GLN A 81 24.23 -14.62 -9.31
C GLN A 81 24.81 -15.42 -8.13
N HIS A 82 24.44 -16.69 -7.93
CA HIS A 82 24.94 -17.48 -6.81
C HIS A 82 26.08 -18.44 -7.21
N ARG A 83 27.23 -17.89 -7.61
CA ARG A 83 28.49 -18.67 -7.61
C ARG A 83 29.77 -17.83 -7.51
N PHE A 84 29.80 -16.82 -6.65
CA PHE A 84 31.08 -16.37 -6.10
C PHE A 84 31.30 -17.03 -4.75
N ALA A 85 32.27 -17.94 -4.69
CA ALA A 85 32.67 -18.62 -3.48
C ALA A 85 32.95 -17.59 -2.37
N LEU A 86 32.30 -17.77 -1.22
CA LEU A 86 32.56 -16.96 -0.04
C LEU A 86 34.05 -17.09 0.34
N PRO A 87 34.76 -16.00 0.68
CA PRO A 87 36.15 -16.08 1.13
C PRO A 87 36.24 -16.96 2.37
N THR A 88 37.06 -18.01 2.31
CA THR A 88 37.38 -18.82 3.50
C THR A 88 38.52 -18.13 4.24
N TYR A 89 38.27 -17.69 5.47
CA TYR A 89 39.32 -17.17 6.34
C TYR A 89 40.21 -18.35 6.77
N HIS A 90 41.49 -18.30 6.42
CA HIS A 90 42.49 -19.16 7.02
C HIS A 90 42.95 -18.51 8.33
N SER A 91 42.71 -19.19 9.45
CA SER A 91 43.34 -18.88 10.73
C SER A 91 44.77 -19.43 10.70
N ALA A 92 45.76 -18.59 10.99
CA ALA A 92 47.16 -18.98 11.16
C ALA A 92 47.39 -19.73 12.47
#